data_AF-A0A0D6N5Y3-F1
#
_entry.id   AF-A0A0D6N5Y3-F1
#
_cell.length_a   1.000
_cell.length_b   1.000
_cell.length_c   1.000
_cell.angle_alpha   90.00
_cell.angle_beta   90.00
_cell.angle_gamma   90.00
#
_symmetry.space_group_name_H-M   'P 1'
#
loop_
_entity.id
_entity.type
_entity.pdbx_description
1 polymer ?
#
loop_
_entity_poly.entity_id
_entity_poly.type
_entity_poly.pdbx_seq_one_letter_code
_entity_poly.pdbx_strand_id
1 'polypeptide(L)' 'MSDVFLPSESQIRRIEPFFPLVHGVPRVDDCRVLSGIVYVIRNWLQWKDAQKAYGPHKTLYNRFIR' A
#
# COMPACT_ATOMS: atom_id res chain seq x y z
N MET A 1 -2.91 2.79 19.66
CA MET A 1 -2.15 1.71 19.01
C MET A 1 -2.89 1.34 17.75
N SER A 2 -2.49 1.90 16.62
CA SER A 2 -3.17 1.66 15.35
C SER A 2 -2.66 0.35 14.77
N ASP A 3 -3.51 -0.67 14.69
CA ASP A 3 -3.22 -1.92 13.98
C ASP A 3 -2.98 -1.60 12.51
N VAL A 4 -1.71 -1.43 12.16
CA VAL A 4 -1.26 -1.27 10.79
C VAL A 4 -1.33 -2.64 10.15
N PHE A 5 -2.30 -2.85 9.26
CA PHE A 5 -2.41 -4.05 8.45
C PHE A 5 -1.18 -4.12 7.56
N LEU A 6 -0.32 -5.11 7.75
CA LEU A 6 0.83 -5.37 6.87
C LEU A 6 0.70 -6.78 6.30
N PRO A 7 0.81 -6.97 4.97
CA PRO A 7 0.83 -8.28 4.37
C PRO A 7 2.10 -9.03 4.78
N SER A 8 1.97 -10.36 4.94
CA SER A 8 3.12 -11.21 5.23
C SER A 8 4.10 -11.22 4.06
N GLU A 9 5.38 -11.47 4.31
CA GLU A 9 6.40 -11.57 3.24
C GLU A 9 6.01 -12.57 2.13
N SER A 10 5.33 -13.65 2.51
CA SER A 10 4.80 -14.64 1.57
C SER A 10 3.69 -14.10 0.67
N GLN A 11 2.81 -13.22 1.18
CA GLN A 11 1.81 -12.53 0.36
C GLN A 11 2.48 -11.52 -0.56
N ILE A 12 3.48 -10.78 -0.08
CA ILE A 12 4.21 -9.82 -0.89
C ILE A 12 4.92 -10.51 -2.06
N ARG A 13 5.62 -11.62 -1.83
CA ARG A 13 6.26 -12.40 -2.89
C ARG A 13 5.30 -12.88 -3.99
N ARG A 14 4.03 -13.12 -3.66
CA ARG A 14 3.01 -13.48 -4.66
C ARG A 14 2.58 -12.28 -5.51
N ILE A 15 2.62 -11.08 -4.95
CA ILE A 15 2.17 -9.85 -5.62
C ILE A 15 3.35 -9.15 -6.33
N GLU A 16 4.57 -9.39 -5.88
CA GLU A 16 5.81 -8.81 -6.40
C GLU A 16 5.95 -8.85 -7.94
N PRO A 17 5.60 -9.93 -8.65
CA PRO A 17 5.70 -9.98 -10.11
C PRO A 17 4.76 -9.01 -10.84
N PHE A 18 3.68 -8.57 -10.20
CA PHE A 18 2.70 -7.64 -10.78
C PHE A 18 3.08 -6.18 -10.57
N PHE A 19 4.13 -5.90 -9.80
CA PHE A 19 4.62 -4.54 -9.71
C PHE A 19 5.26 -4.13 -11.03
N PRO A 20 5.05 -2.88 -11.49
CA PRO A 20 5.71 -2.37 -12.70
C PRO A 20 7.24 -2.55 -12.62
N LEU A 21 8.01 -2.46 -13.69
CA LEU A 21 9.48 -2.52 -13.56
C LEU A 21 10.00 -1.26 -12.85
N VAL A 22 10.93 -1.42 -11.91
CA VAL A 22 11.56 -0.28 -11.21
C VAL A 22 12.64 0.32 -12.10
N HIS A 23 12.65 1.64 -12.25
CA HIS A 23 13.79 2.38 -12.76
C HIS A 23 14.44 3.09 -11.55
N GLY A 24 15.38 2.41 -10.87
CA GLY A 24 16.15 3.00 -9.77
C GLY A 24 15.77 2.53 -8.36
N VAL A 25 15.08 3.38 -7.58
CA VAL A 25 14.98 3.27 -6.11
C VAL A 25 14.25 2.00 -5.65
N PRO A 26 14.81 1.23 -4.69
CA PRO A 26 14.20 0.00 -4.17
C PRO A 26 12.92 0.23 -3.36
N ARG A 27 12.00 -0.75 -3.44
CA ARG A 27 10.54 -0.64 -3.16
C ARG A 27 10.10 -0.83 -1.70
N VAL A 28 10.84 -0.28 -0.74
CA VAL A 28 10.47 -0.45 0.68
C VAL A 28 9.09 0.13 1.00
N ASP A 29 8.70 1.23 0.34
CA ASP A 29 7.41 1.90 0.57
C ASP A 29 6.21 1.25 -0.13
N ASP A 30 6.42 0.45 -1.18
CA ASP A 30 5.32 -0.12 -1.98
C ASP A 30 4.46 -1.08 -1.15
N CYS A 31 5.11 -1.85 -0.28
CA CYS A 31 4.46 -2.75 0.64
C CYS A 31 3.52 -2.00 1.59
N ARG A 32 3.95 -0.85 2.12
CA ARG A 32 3.15 0.02 3.00
C ARG A 32 2.02 0.71 2.25
N VAL A 33 2.27 1.14 1.01
CA VAL A 33 1.25 1.76 0.16
C VAL A 33 0.15 0.77 -0.20
N LEU A 34 0.51 -0.46 -0.61
CA LEU A 34 -0.48 -1.51 -0.91
C LEU A 34 -1.28 -1.91 0.32
N SER A 35 -0.62 -1.99 1.47
CA SER A 35 -1.27 -2.20 2.75
C SER A 35 -2.35 -1.16 3.04
N GLY A 36 -2.01 0.12 2.81
CA GLY A 36 -2.95 1.23 2.96
C GLY A 36 -4.13 1.15 2.00
N ILE A 37 -3.89 0.76 0.75
CA ILE A 37 -4.95 0.57 -0.26
C ILE A 37 -5.91 -0.55 0.17
N VAL A 38 -5.38 -1.72 0.56
CA VAL A 38 -6.20 -2.84 1.02
C VAL A 38 -6.99 -2.48 2.27
N TYR A 39 -6.38 -1.74 3.21
CA TYR A 39 -7.05 -1.27 4.41
C TYR A 39 -8.25 -0.35 4.07
N VAL A 40 -8.07 0.61 3.17
CA VAL A 40 -9.14 1.53 2.76
C VAL A 40 -10.29 0.78 2.08
N ILE A 41 -9.98 -0.13 1.16
CA ILE A 41 -10.99 -0.92 0.44
C ILE A 41 -11.75 -1.86 1.38
N ARG A 42 -11.04 -2.56 2.28
CA ARG A 42 -11.64 -3.54 3.19
C ARG A 42 -12.60 -2.90 4.20
N ASN A 43 -12.31 -1.67 4.61
CA ASN A 43 -13.11 -0.94 5.60
C ASN A 43 -14.05 0.10 4.95
N TRP A 44 -14.12 0.17 3.62
CA TRP A 44 -14.95 1.14 2.89
C TRP A 44 -14.71 2.59 3.32
N LEU A 45 -13.45 2.94 3.58
CA LEU A 45 -13.06 4.26 4.07
C LEU A 45 -12.80 5.23 2.92
N GLN A 46 -12.78 6.53 3.23
CA GLN A 46 -12.21 7.51 2.31
C GLN A 46 -10.69 7.44 2.37
N TRP A 47 -10.01 7.75 1.25
CA TRP A 47 -8.54 7.76 1.19
C TRP A 47 -7.91 8.68 2.24
N LYS A 48 -8.57 9.79 2.60
CA LYS A 48 -8.11 10.74 3.62
C LYS A 48 -8.09 10.14 5.04
N ASP A 49 -8.89 9.10 5.27
CA ASP A 49 -9.06 8.43 6.57
C ASP A 49 -8.05 7.27 6.73
N ALA A 50 -7.23 7.02 5.71
CA ALA A 50 -6.12 6.07 5.81
C ALA A 50 -5.14 6.51 6.91
N GLN A 51 -4.68 5.55 7.72
CA GLN A 51 -3.71 5.84 8.76
C GLN A 51 -2.42 6.41 8.15
N LYS A 52 -1.86 7.44 8.79
CA LYS A 52 -0.60 8.09 8.37
C LYS A 52 0.58 7.12 8.22
N ALA A 53 0.54 5.98 8.92
CA ALA A 53 1.54 4.92 8.84
C ALA A 53 1.68 4.29 7.44
N TYR A 54 0.64 4.34 6.60
CA TYR A 54 0.68 3.82 5.24
C TYR A 54 1.28 4.81 4.22
N GLY A 55 1.59 6.03 4.66
CA GLY A 55 2.05 7.12 3.81
C GLY A 55 0.95 8.12 3.46
N PRO A 56 1.27 9.14 2.66
CA PRO A 56 0.31 10.19 2.29
C PRO A 56 -0.89 9.61 1.53
N HIS A 57 -2.11 10.02 1.90
CA HIS A 57 -3.35 9.57 1.23
C HIS A 57 -3.33 9.77 -0.29
N LYS A 58 -2.69 10.85 -0.77
CA LYS A 58 -2.51 11.13 -2.20
C LYS A 58 -1.66 10.06 -2.90
N THR A 59 -0.65 9.53 -2.22
CA THR A 59 0.19 8.44 -2.75
C THR A 59 -0.61 7.15 -2.90
N LEU A 60 -1.47 6.82 -1.93
CA LEU A 60 -2.35 5.65 -1.99
C LEU A 60 -3.29 5.72 -3.20
N TYR A 61 -3.97 6.86 -3.37
CA TYR A 61 -4.89 7.08 -4.49
C TYR A 61 -4.19 7.06 -5.84
N ASN A 62 -3.07 7.78 -5.99
CA ASN A 62 -2.29 7.81 -7.23
C ASN A 62 -1.76 6.42 -7.62
N ARG A 63 -1.51 5.55 -6.63
CA ARG A 63 -1.08 4.18 -6.86
C ARG A 63 -2.22 3.26 -7.24
N PHE A 64 -3.42 3.49 -6.70
CA PHE A 64 -4.61 2.68 -6.99
C PHE A 64 -5.16 2.93 -8.39
N ILE A 65 -5.15 4.17 -8.88
CA ILE A 65 -5.67 4.53 -10.21
C ILE A 65 -4.71 4.19 -11.36
N ARG A 66 -3.44 3.96 -11.05
CA ARG A 66 -2.39 3.72 -12.04
C ARG A 66 -2.34 2.28 -12.48
#